data_AF-A0A1B7WZT2-F1
#
_entry.id   AF-A0A1B7WZT2-F1
#
_cell.length_a   1.000
_cell.length_b   1.000
_cell.length_c   1.000
_cell.angle_alpha   90.00
_cell.angle_beta   90.00
_cell.angle_gamma   90.00
#
_symmetry.space_group_name_H-M   'P 1'
#
loop_
_entity.id
_entity.type
_entity.pdbx_description
1 polymer ?
#
loop_
_entity_poly.entity_id
_entity_poly.type
_entity_poly.pdbx_seq_one_letter_code
_entity_poly.pdbx_strand_id
1 'polypeptide(L)'
;MQTYDNLYGIIGATPPSATPIPSGGIFLWSGSIGSIPAGYVLCNGSNGTPDLRNRFVVGAGSTYAVEATGGSADAVVVAHTHTGTTAGNGSHQHGLVPLYTPGGDSDRGAASSIFSIDELGLTDVAGLHDHTFTTNSTGSSGTNANLPPYYALCYIMKT
;
A
#
# COMPACT_ATOMS: atom_id res chain seq x y z
N MET A 1 32.70 20.85 -54.78
CA MET A 1 31.65 21.26 -53.82
C MET A 1 30.38 21.45 -54.61
N GLN A 2 29.50 20.45 -54.59
CA GLN A 2 28.22 20.48 -55.27
C GLN A 2 27.21 21.05 -54.28
N THR A 3 26.65 22.21 -54.59
CA THR A 3 25.60 22.86 -53.79
C THR A 3 24.37 21.97 -53.80
N TYR A 4 23.90 21.54 -52.63
CA TYR A 4 22.63 20.84 -52.46
C TYR A 4 21.47 21.82 -52.66
N ASP A 5 21.32 22.26 -53.90
CA ASP A 5 20.20 23.04 -54.40
C ASP A 5 19.31 22.04 -55.17
N ASN A 6 18.07 21.84 -54.69
CA ASN A 6 16.89 21.37 -55.45
C ASN A 6 16.58 19.87 -55.62
N LEU A 7 16.52 19.06 -54.55
CA LEU A 7 15.94 17.69 -54.66
C LEU A 7 14.41 17.61 -54.50
N TYR A 8 13.69 18.70 -54.29
CA TYR A 8 12.24 18.68 -54.43
C TYR A 8 11.81 19.91 -55.22
N GLY A 9 11.19 19.67 -56.39
CA GLY A 9 10.62 20.71 -57.21
C GLY A 9 9.71 21.61 -56.36
N ILE A 10 9.68 22.89 -56.71
CA ILE A 10 8.71 23.84 -56.16
C ILE A 10 7.32 23.29 -56.50
N ILE A 11 6.74 22.53 -55.57
CA ILE A 11 5.34 22.16 -55.65
C ILE A 11 4.59 23.43 -55.28
N GLY A 12 4.09 24.12 -56.31
CA GLY A 12 3.19 25.28 -56.19
C GLY A 12 1.83 24.92 -55.57
N ALA A 13 1.76 23.93 -54.70
CA ALA A 13 0.66 23.72 -53.79
C ALA A 13 1.02 24.44 -52.51
N THR A 14 0.37 25.57 -52.25
CA THR A 14 0.28 26.12 -50.90
C THR A 14 -0.06 24.93 -49.98
N PRO A 15 0.75 24.63 -48.95
CA PRO A 15 0.43 23.53 -48.06
C PRO A 15 -1.01 23.72 -47.60
N PRO A 16 -1.82 22.65 -47.52
CA PRO A 16 -3.19 22.78 -47.03
C PRO A 16 -3.12 23.58 -45.74
N SER A 17 -3.98 24.61 -45.62
CA SER A 17 -4.08 25.41 -44.41
C SER A 17 -4.10 24.46 -43.22
N ALA A 18 -3.15 24.63 -42.29
CA ALA A 18 -3.07 23.79 -41.11
C ALA A 18 -4.47 23.73 -40.50
N THR A 19 -4.97 22.52 -40.25
CA THR A 19 -6.29 22.34 -39.67
C THR A 19 -6.33 23.13 -38.37
N PRO A 20 -7.22 24.14 -38.25
CA PRO A 20 -7.24 24.99 -37.07
C PRO A 20 -7.54 24.11 -35.85
N ILE A 21 -6.76 24.28 -34.79
CA ILE A 21 -7.00 23.59 -33.53
C ILE A 21 -8.37 24.04 -33.02
N PRO A 22 -9.30 23.10 -32.74
CA PRO A 22 -10.62 23.46 -32.25
C PRO A 22 -10.53 24.13 -30.88
N SER A 23 -11.46 25.04 -30.61
CA SER A 23 -11.68 25.58 -29.27
C SER A 23 -11.99 24.44 -28.30
N GLY A 24 -11.45 24.52 -27.08
CA GLY A 24 -11.53 23.45 -26.08
C GLY A 24 -10.35 22.48 -26.09
N GLY A 25 -9.45 22.54 -27.08
CA GLY A 25 -8.22 21.74 -27.07
C GLY A 25 -7.30 22.10 -25.89
N ILE A 26 -6.86 21.11 -25.12
CA ILE A 26 -6.02 21.29 -23.92
C ILE A 26 -4.58 20.86 -24.23
N PHE A 27 -3.62 21.70 -23.84
CA PHE A 27 -2.19 21.54 -24.11
C PHE A 27 -1.36 21.68 -22.83
N LEU A 28 -0.23 20.98 -22.79
CA LEU A 28 0.80 21.21 -21.78
C LEU A 28 1.69 22.39 -22.20
N TRP A 29 1.85 23.36 -21.31
CA TRP A 29 2.61 24.59 -21.51
C TRP A 29 3.74 24.70 -20.49
N SER A 30 4.97 24.86 -20.98
CA SER A 30 6.18 24.98 -20.15
C SER A 30 6.60 26.40 -19.82
N GLY A 31 6.01 27.40 -20.47
CA GLY A 31 6.27 28.80 -20.16
C GLY A 31 5.52 29.28 -18.92
N SER A 32 5.74 30.54 -18.55
CA SER A 32 5.04 31.16 -17.43
C SER A 32 3.55 31.35 -17.72
N ILE A 33 2.72 31.40 -16.67
CA ILE A 33 1.29 31.72 -16.79
C ILE A 33 1.08 33.13 -17.36
N GLY A 34 1.97 34.09 -17.05
CA GLY A 34 1.91 35.45 -17.57
C GLY A 34 2.28 35.59 -19.05
N SER A 35 2.84 34.54 -19.65
CA SER A 35 3.27 34.50 -21.06
C SER A 35 2.48 33.49 -21.88
N ILE A 36 1.27 33.11 -21.45
CA ILE A 36 0.39 32.25 -22.23
C ILE A 36 0.07 32.97 -23.56
N PRO A 37 0.28 32.31 -24.73
CA PRO A 37 0.04 32.94 -26.02
C PRO A 37 -1.42 33.38 -26.20
N ALA A 38 -1.63 34.45 -26.98
CA ALA A 38 -2.97 34.89 -27.36
C ALA A 38 -3.77 33.75 -28.03
N GLY A 39 -5.06 33.66 -27.71
CA GLY A 39 -5.93 32.58 -28.17
C GLY A 39 -5.88 31.31 -27.32
N TYR A 40 -5.18 31.34 -26.19
CA TYR A 40 -5.18 30.31 -25.16
C TYR A 40 -5.42 30.93 -23.78
N VAL A 41 -5.97 30.14 -22.87
CA VAL A 41 -6.21 30.52 -21.47
C VAL A 41 -5.78 29.41 -20.53
N LEU A 42 -5.44 29.74 -19.28
CA LEU A 42 -5.12 28.75 -18.25
C LEU A 42 -6.36 27.91 -17.89
N CYS A 43 -6.21 26.59 -17.76
CA CYS A 43 -7.26 25.70 -17.26
C CYS A 43 -7.41 25.82 -15.72
N ASN A 44 -8.14 26.85 -15.28
CA ASN A 44 -8.31 27.22 -13.87
C ASN A 44 -9.78 27.32 -13.41
N GLY A 45 -10.72 26.82 -14.21
CA GLY A 45 -12.16 26.94 -13.92
C GLY A 45 -12.81 28.24 -14.41
N SER A 46 -12.03 29.19 -14.92
CA SER A 46 -12.54 30.44 -15.52
C SER A 46 -12.63 30.32 -17.04
N ASN A 47 -13.38 31.22 -17.69
CA ASN A 47 -13.52 31.27 -19.15
C ASN A 47 -14.03 29.96 -19.78
N GLY A 48 -14.85 29.19 -19.05
CA GLY A 48 -15.36 27.90 -19.50
C GLY A 48 -14.32 26.78 -19.54
N THR A 49 -13.14 26.97 -18.94
CA THR A 49 -12.13 25.91 -18.83
C THR A 49 -12.41 25.00 -17.64
N PRO A 50 -12.02 23.72 -17.68
CA PRO A 50 -11.92 22.91 -16.47
C PRO A 50 -10.81 23.44 -15.56
N ASP A 51 -10.92 23.23 -14.24
CA ASP A 51 -9.82 23.50 -13.31
C ASP A 51 -8.89 22.28 -13.23
N LEU A 52 -7.74 22.35 -13.93
CA LEU A 52 -6.75 21.27 -13.99
C LEU A 52 -5.49 21.57 -13.16
N ARG A 53 -5.52 22.62 -12.34
CA ARG A 53 -4.38 22.93 -11.46
C ARG A 53 -4.18 21.81 -10.45
N ASN A 54 -2.92 21.37 -10.27
CA ASN A 54 -2.51 20.31 -9.35
C ASN A 54 -3.24 18.97 -9.58
N ARG A 55 -3.62 18.66 -10.83
CA ARG A 55 -4.37 17.45 -11.18
C ARG A 55 -3.63 16.64 -12.22
N PHE A 56 -3.69 15.33 -12.06
CA PHE A 56 -3.31 14.39 -13.10
C PHE A 56 -4.54 14.04 -13.95
N VAL A 57 -4.42 14.17 -15.27
CA VAL A 57 -5.54 13.88 -16.19
C VAL A 57 -5.64 12.39 -16.44
N VAL A 58 -6.83 11.84 -16.24
CA VAL A 58 -7.20 10.46 -16.59
C VAL A 58 -8.24 10.46 -17.72
N GLY A 59 -8.19 9.47 -18.59
CA GLY A 59 -9.15 9.32 -19.68
C GLY A 59 -10.56 9.04 -19.17
N ALA A 60 -11.53 9.85 -19.59
CA ALA A 60 -12.95 9.67 -19.30
C ALA A 60 -13.63 8.72 -20.32
N GLY A 61 -14.80 8.19 -19.97
CA GLY A 61 -15.70 7.49 -20.90
C GLY A 61 -16.19 6.10 -20.48
N SER A 62 -15.59 5.51 -19.45
CA SER A 62 -16.03 4.23 -18.85
C SER A 62 -16.13 4.40 -17.34
N THR A 63 -15.07 4.05 -16.60
CA THR A 63 -14.99 4.17 -15.14
C THR A 63 -15.05 5.62 -14.66
N TYR A 64 -14.48 6.54 -15.44
CA TYR A 64 -14.40 7.96 -15.09
C TYR A 64 -15.36 8.76 -15.94
N ALA A 65 -16.31 9.46 -15.28
CA ALA A 65 -17.15 10.44 -15.94
C ALA A 65 -16.31 11.67 -16.38
N VAL A 66 -16.79 12.39 -17.38
CA VAL A 66 -16.20 13.67 -17.78
C VAL A 66 -16.21 14.62 -16.58
N GLU A 67 -15.08 15.30 -16.35
CA GLU A 67 -14.86 16.20 -15.20
C GLU A 67 -14.88 15.56 -13.81
N ALA A 68 -14.96 14.22 -13.71
CA ALA A 68 -14.81 13.54 -12.44
C ALA A 68 -13.44 13.82 -11.80
N THR A 69 -13.44 14.01 -10.48
CA THR A 69 -12.24 14.35 -9.71
C THR A 69 -12.01 13.34 -8.60
N GLY A 70 -10.75 13.02 -8.34
CA GLY A 70 -10.32 12.12 -7.28
C GLY A 70 -8.80 12.17 -7.19
N GLY A 71 -8.19 11.28 -6.41
CA GLY A 71 -6.76 11.35 -6.15
C GLY A 71 -6.42 11.94 -4.77
N SER A 72 -5.25 11.61 -4.25
CA SER A 72 -4.58 12.32 -3.16
C SER A 72 -3.10 12.50 -3.54
N ALA A 73 -2.55 13.67 -3.23
CA ALA A 73 -1.13 13.91 -3.41
C ALA A 73 -0.29 13.26 -2.30
N ASP A 74 -0.88 13.07 -1.12
CA ASP A 74 -0.15 12.65 0.07
C ASP A 74 0.12 11.14 0.03
N ALA A 75 1.37 10.74 0.28
CA ALA A 75 1.69 9.36 0.61
C ALA A 75 1.25 9.08 2.06
N VAL A 76 0.43 8.06 2.27
CA VAL A 76 -0.09 7.72 3.60
C VAL A 76 0.43 6.37 4.06
N VAL A 77 0.56 6.22 5.39
CA VAL A 77 0.82 4.91 6.00
C VAL A 77 -0.43 4.07 5.84
N VAL A 78 -0.32 2.98 5.07
CA VAL A 78 -1.44 2.10 4.78
C VAL A 78 -1.87 1.35 6.04
N ALA A 79 -3.12 1.55 6.42
CA ALA A 79 -3.77 0.83 7.50
C ALA A 79 -3.79 -0.68 7.23
N HIS A 80 -3.24 -1.46 8.15
CA HIS A 80 -3.33 -2.92 8.14
C HIS A 80 -3.25 -3.47 9.58
N THR A 81 -3.62 -4.75 9.74
CA THR A 81 -3.62 -5.46 11.02
C THR A 81 -2.64 -6.63 11.00
N HIS A 82 -2.06 -6.96 12.15
CA HIS A 82 -1.32 -8.20 12.37
C HIS A 82 -2.14 -9.17 13.22
N THR A 83 -2.01 -10.46 12.91
CA THR A 83 -2.51 -11.55 13.74
C THR A 83 -1.35 -12.48 14.08
N GLY A 84 -1.41 -13.11 15.25
CA GLY A 84 -0.38 -14.04 15.69
C GLY A 84 -0.90 -15.03 16.73
N THR A 85 -0.21 -16.16 16.84
CA THR A 85 -0.45 -17.22 17.83
C THR A 85 0.82 -17.48 18.64
N THR A 86 0.69 -17.79 19.92
CA THR A 86 1.80 -18.32 20.73
C THR A 86 1.76 -19.84 20.66
N ALA A 87 2.89 -20.50 20.40
CA ALA A 87 2.96 -21.96 20.51
C ALA A 87 2.88 -22.37 21.99
N GLY A 88 1.95 -23.26 22.32
CA GLY A 88 1.79 -23.86 23.64
C GLY A 88 2.97 -24.72 24.06
N ASN A 89 4.07 -24.11 24.47
CA ASN A 89 5.20 -24.81 25.07
C ASN A 89 5.04 -24.76 26.60
N GLY A 90 4.24 -25.65 27.18
CA GLY A 90 4.02 -25.59 28.63
C GLY A 90 3.21 -26.68 29.30
N SER A 91 3.05 -27.86 28.68
CA SER A 91 2.43 -28.99 29.38
C SER A 91 3.46 -29.71 30.24
N HIS A 92 3.24 -29.78 31.55
CA HIS A 92 4.07 -30.58 32.44
C HIS A 92 3.25 -31.24 33.55
N GLN A 93 3.85 -32.25 34.18
CA GLN A 93 3.32 -32.96 35.35
C GLN A 93 4.42 -33.09 36.39
N HIS A 94 4.04 -33.15 37.66
CA HIS A 94 4.97 -33.37 38.75
C HIS A 94 4.92 -34.83 39.21
N GLY A 95 6.09 -35.41 39.48
CA GLY A 95 6.21 -36.70 40.13
C GLY A 95 6.15 -36.54 41.64
N LEU A 96 5.21 -37.22 42.28
CA LEU A 96 5.16 -37.40 43.71
C LEU A 96 5.87 -38.70 44.04
N VAL A 97 6.88 -38.63 44.91
CA VAL A 97 7.50 -39.81 45.50
C VAL A 97 6.76 -40.08 46.82
N PRO A 98 5.94 -41.15 46.92
CA PRO A 98 5.28 -41.45 48.17
C PRO A 98 6.35 -41.81 49.21
N LEU A 99 6.38 -41.09 50.34
CA LEU A 99 7.10 -41.60 51.51
C LEU A 99 6.29 -42.78 52.04
N TYR A 100 6.86 -43.98 51.94
CA TYR A 100 6.33 -45.18 52.59
C TYR A 100 6.15 -44.89 54.09
N THR A 101 4.90 -44.75 54.54
CA THR A 101 4.56 -44.91 55.95
C THR A 101 4.53 -46.40 56.22
N PRO A 102 5.42 -46.96 57.07
CA PRO A 102 5.38 -48.36 57.40
C PRO A 102 4.00 -48.74 57.92
N GLY A 103 3.27 -49.51 57.11
CA GLY A 103 2.25 -50.40 57.62
C GLY A 103 2.96 -51.29 58.64
N GLY A 104 2.35 -51.44 59.83
CA GLY A 104 2.95 -52.18 60.93
C GLY A 104 3.07 -53.66 60.60
N ASP A 105 4.11 -54.05 59.86
CA ASP A 105 4.44 -55.44 59.61
C ASP A 105 5.54 -55.85 60.58
N SER A 106 5.15 -56.74 61.48
CA SER A 106 5.89 -57.14 62.67
C SER A 106 6.90 -58.25 62.35
N ASP A 107 7.90 -58.03 61.51
CA ASP A 107 8.95 -59.04 61.31
C ASP A 107 10.38 -58.48 61.23
N ARG A 108 11.25 -59.09 62.05
CA ARG A 108 12.61 -58.69 62.38
C ARG A 108 13.61 -59.15 61.31
N GLY A 109 14.45 -58.25 60.80
CA GLY A 109 15.72 -58.65 60.14
C GLY A 109 16.39 -57.56 59.30
N ALA A 110 17.61 -57.17 59.69
CA ALA A 110 18.60 -56.39 58.94
C ALA A 110 18.11 -55.16 58.14
N ALA A 111 18.25 -53.97 58.72
CA ALA A 111 18.01 -52.69 58.05
C ALA A 111 19.06 -52.40 56.96
N SER A 112 18.79 -52.89 55.74
CA SER A 112 19.27 -52.25 54.52
C SER A 112 18.14 -51.35 54.03
N SER A 113 18.32 -50.04 54.10
CA SER A 113 17.35 -49.05 53.59
C SER A 113 17.37 -49.05 52.06
N ILE A 114 16.90 -50.13 51.45
CA ILE A 114 16.56 -50.15 50.03
C ILE A 114 15.18 -49.49 49.94
N PHE A 115 15.15 -48.23 49.51
CA PHE A 115 13.90 -47.55 49.17
C PHE A 115 13.34 -48.20 47.91
N SER A 116 12.45 -49.18 48.06
CA SER A 116 11.71 -49.75 46.95
C SER A 116 10.51 -48.85 46.66
N ILE A 117 10.54 -48.14 45.53
CA ILE A 117 9.39 -47.38 45.03
C ILE A 117 8.46 -48.36 44.31
N ASP A 118 7.27 -48.61 44.86
CA ASP A 118 6.31 -49.56 44.27
C ASP A 118 5.42 -48.87 43.22
N GLU A 119 5.14 -47.57 43.38
CA GLU A 119 4.36 -46.79 42.42
C GLU A 119 4.77 -45.31 42.41
N LEU A 120 5.00 -44.74 41.22
CA LEU A 120 5.24 -43.31 41.03
C LEU A 120 3.89 -42.61 40.84
N GLY A 121 3.47 -41.80 41.81
CA GLY A 121 2.30 -40.95 41.65
C GLY A 121 2.62 -39.76 40.74
N LEU A 122 1.80 -39.50 39.72
CA LEU A 122 1.90 -38.31 38.88
C LEU A 122 0.71 -37.40 39.17
N THR A 123 0.94 -36.08 39.20
CA THR A 123 -0.17 -35.12 39.11
C THR A 123 -0.76 -35.13 37.69
N ASP A 124 -1.97 -34.62 37.53
CA ASP A 124 -2.52 -34.38 36.20
C ASP A 124 -1.60 -33.46 35.38
N VAL A 125 -1.56 -33.70 34.07
CA VAL A 125 -0.85 -32.87 33.10
C VAL A 125 -1.64 -31.58 32.87
N ALA A 126 -1.03 -30.43 33.13
CA ALA A 126 -1.68 -29.13 33.02
C ALA A 126 -0.74 -28.05 32.41
N GLY A 127 -1.33 -26.91 32.02
CA GLY A 127 -0.59 -25.73 31.57
C GLY A 127 -0.56 -25.50 30.05
N LEU A 128 -0.97 -26.48 29.25
CA LEU A 128 -1.06 -26.33 27.80
C LEU A 128 -2.24 -25.43 27.40
N HIS A 129 -1.92 -24.30 26.77
CA HIS A 129 -2.90 -23.45 26.10
C HIS A 129 -2.19 -22.54 25.08
N ASP A 130 -2.97 -21.98 24.18
CA ASP A 130 -2.51 -21.02 23.18
C ASP A 130 -3.17 -19.65 23.41
N HIS A 131 -2.47 -18.58 23.03
CA HIS A 131 -3.04 -17.26 22.91
C HIS A 131 -3.13 -16.88 21.44
N THR A 132 -4.20 -16.14 21.10
CA THR A 132 -4.29 -15.39 19.86
C THR A 132 -4.32 -13.91 20.19
N PHE A 133 -3.69 -13.11 19.35
CA PHE A 133 -3.83 -11.66 19.44
C PHE A 133 -4.02 -11.07 18.04
N THR A 134 -4.63 -9.90 18.01
CA THR A 134 -4.80 -9.09 16.81
C THR A 134 -4.48 -7.64 17.17
N THR A 135 -3.67 -6.97 16.36
CA THR A 135 -3.41 -5.54 16.56
C THR A 135 -4.52 -4.72 15.94
N ASN A 136 -4.87 -3.60 16.56
CA ASN A 136 -5.75 -2.62 15.93
C ASN A 136 -5.11 -2.08 14.65
N SER A 137 -5.94 -1.85 13.64
CA SER A 137 -5.49 -1.18 12.41
C SER A 137 -5.24 0.30 12.70
N THR A 138 -4.05 0.78 12.37
CA THR A 138 -3.67 2.20 12.47
C THR A 138 -3.13 2.67 11.13
N GLY A 139 -3.39 3.92 10.75
CA GLY A 139 -3.03 4.48 9.44
C GLY A 139 -4.27 4.89 8.65
N SER A 140 -4.09 5.18 7.36
CA SER A 140 -5.16 5.60 6.43
C SER A 140 -5.21 4.67 5.22
N SER A 141 -6.25 4.81 4.38
CA SER A 141 -6.31 4.07 3.11
C SER A 141 -5.22 4.55 2.16
N GLY A 142 -4.38 3.63 1.66
CA GLY A 142 -3.39 3.92 0.61
C GLY A 142 -3.99 4.18 -0.77
N THR A 143 -5.31 4.06 -0.94
CA THR A 143 -5.97 4.31 -2.22
C THR A 143 -5.73 5.76 -2.64
N ASN A 144 -5.20 5.94 -3.84
CA ASN A 144 -4.91 7.23 -4.44
C ASN A 144 -3.86 8.08 -3.70
N ALA A 145 -3.02 7.50 -2.85
CA ALA A 145 -2.09 8.23 -1.98
C ALA A 145 -0.63 8.01 -2.43
N ASN A 146 -0.25 8.53 -3.61
CA ASN A 146 1.11 8.31 -4.14
C ASN A 146 1.50 9.33 -5.23
N LEU A 147 2.04 10.49 -4.85
CA LEU A 147 2.64 11.43 -5.80
C LEU A 147 4.09 11.00 -6.12
N PRO A 148 4.39 10.52 -7.34
CA PRO A 148 5.77 10.28 -7.76
C PRO A 148 6.53 11.60 -7.98
N PRO A 149 7.87 11.57 -8.13
CA PRO A 149 8.63 12.73 -8.60
C PRO A 149 7.99 13.33 -9.85
N TYR A 150 7.76 14.66 -9.85
CA TYR A 150 7.00 15.34 -10.90
C TYR A 150 7.74 16.57 -11.45
N TYR A 151 7.43 16.91 -12.70
CA TYR A 151 7.79 18.17 -13.35
C TYR A 151 6.50 18.87 -13.76
N ALA A 152 6.23 20.04 -13.19
CA ALA A 152 4.95 20.72 -13.39
C ALA A 152 4.93 21.57 -14.66
N LEU A 153 3.90 21.38 -15.48
CA LEU A 153 3.55 22.20 -16.64
C LEU A 153 2.15 22.76 -16.43
N CYS A 154 1.84 23.88 -17.08
CA CYS A 154 0.48 24.42 -17.08
C CYS A 154 -0.40 23.65 -18.06
N TYR A 155 -1.66 23.41 -17.70
CA TYR A 155 -2.68 23.10 -18.69
C TYR A 155 -3.26 24.41 -19.24
N ILE A 156 -3.21 24.58 -20.57
CA ILE A 156 -3.84 25.70 -21.27
C ILE A 156 -4.88 25.19 -22.27
N MET A 157 -5.96 25.93 -22.46
CA MET A 157 -7.05 25.61 -23.37
C MET A 157 -7.07 26.62 -24.53
N LYS A 158 -7.17 26.13 -25.76
CA LYS A 158 -7.45 26.96 -26.94
C LYS A 158 -8.85 27.57 -26.80
N THR A 159 -8.95 28.90 -26.89
CA THR A 159 -10.23 29.63 -26.93
C THR A 159 -10.70 29.86 -28.35
#